data_AF-A0A7H0GRQ1-F1
#
_entry.id   AF-A0A7H0GRQ1-F1
#
_cell.length_a   1.000
_cell.length_b   1.000
_cell.length_c   1.000
_cell.angle_alpha   90.00
_cell.angle_beta   90.00
_cell.angle_gamma   90.00
#
_symmetry.space_group_name_H-M   'P 1'
#
loop_
_entity.id
_entity.type
_entity.pdbx_description
1 polymer ?
#
loop_
_entity_poly.entity_id
_entity_poly.type
_entity_poly.pdbx_seq_one_letter_code
_entity_poly.pdbx_strand_id
1 'polypeptide(L)'
;MRVRFQNQPLTVAIQGLRLNSASTAAAPETLTLTAPSDRVFGGRTTLHYTLHTPGQHTLRIRDAQGQVVRTFQSSTEMGPHELPWNAEDQNGRSLPSGVYTAEMLGQHQRLVLVRPD
;
A
#
# COMPACT_ATOMS: atom_id res chain seq x y z
N MET A 1 30.49 -11.52 12.10
CA MET A 1 29.97 -10.89 13.34
C MET A 1 28.47 -11.17 13.40
N ARG A 2 27.99 -11.95 14.39
CA ARG A 2 26.58 -12.38 14.46
C ARG A 2 25.97 -11.73 15.71
N VAL A 3 25.21 -10.65 15.53
CA VAL A 3 24.54 -9.95 16.64
C VAL A 3 23.26 -10.71 16.96
N ARG A 4 23.16 -11.25 18.19
CA ARG A 4 21.93 -11.87 18.70
C ARG A 4 21.14 -10.80 19.44
N PHE A 5 19.98 -10.42 18.93
CA PHE A 5 19.05 -9.57 19.67
C PHE A 5 18.29 -10.44 20.68
N GLN A 6 18.48 -10.18 21.98
CA GLN A 6 17.66 -10.77 23.03
C GLN A 6 16.32 -10.02 23.09
N ASN A 7 15.24 -10.67 23.53
CA ASN A 7 13.88 -10.11 23.64
C ASN A 7 13.77 -9.11 24.81
N GLN A 8 14.62 -8.08 24.82
CA GLN A 8 14.64 -6.99 25.79
C GLN A 8 14.06 -5.72 25.16
N PRO A 9 13.35 -4.88 25.93
CA PRO A 9 12.79 -3.65 25.41
C PRO A 9 13.89 -2.69 24.94
N LEU A 10 13.75 -2.20 23.72
CA LEU A 10 14.64 -1.18 23.16
C LEU A 10 14.08 0.21 23.46
N THR A 11 14.90 1.07 24.07
CA THR A 11 14.57 2.49 24.22
C THR A 11 15.07 3.24 23.00
N VAL A 12 14.18 3.95 22.30
CA VAL A 12 14.53 4.82 21.17
C VAL A 12 14.46 6.27 21.64
N ALA A 13 15.59 6.97 21.65
CA ALA A 13 15.64 8.41 21.91
C ALA A 13 15.74 9.16 20.58
N ILE A 14 14.77 10.02 20.29
CA ILE A 14 14.76 10.89 19.10
C ILE A 14 15.06 12.31 19.56
N GLN A 15 16.28 12.79 19.31
CA GLN A 15 16.70 14.13 19.69
C GLN A 15 16.04 15.17 18.77
N GLY A 16 15.38 16.18 19.35
CA GLY A 16 14.76 17.27 18.59
C GLY A 16 13.36 16.98 18.04
N LEU A 17 12.71 15.86 18.43
CA LEU A 17 11.32 15.60 18.09
C LEU A 17 10.42 16.73 18.65
N ARG A 18 9.85 17.53 17.76
CA ARG A 18 8.78 18.49 18.08
C ARG A 18 7.47 17.89 17.60
N LEU A 19 6.64 17.42 18.52
CA LEU A 19 5.26 17.06 18.20
C LEU A 19 4.50 18.36 17.95
N ASN A 20 4.03 18.56 16.72
CA ASN A 20 3.16 19.70 16.43
C ASN A 20 1.90 19.55 17.29
N SER A 21 1.73 20.43 18.28
CA SER A 21 0.62 20.37 19.25
C SER A 21 -0.65 21.03 18.73
N ALA A 22 -0.64 21.53 17.48
CA ALA A 22 -1.84 21.98 16.81
C ALA A 22 -2.77 20.78 16.61
N SER A 23 -3.72 20.61 17.54
CA SER A 23 -4.86 19.70 17.41
C SER A 23 -5.76 20.21 16.29
N THR A 24 -5.29 20.07 15.04
CA THR A 24 -6.24 19.94 13.94
C THR A 24 -6.80 18.56 14.15
N ALA A 25 -8.05 18.46 14.61
CA ALA A 25 -8.75 17.19 14.65
C ALA A 25 -8.66 16.62 13.24
N ALA A 26 -7.72 15.69 13.04
CA ALA A 26 -7.57 15.00 11.77
C ALA A 26 -8.93 14.34 11.54
N ALA A 27 -9.57 14.65 10.41
CA ALA A 27 -10.78 13.97 10.04
C ALA A 27 -10.52 12.45 10.15
N PRO A 28 -11.48 11.68 10.68
CA PRO A 28 -11.29 10.24 10.81
C PRO A 28 -10.86 9.66 9.47
N GLU A 29 -9.83 8.81 9.49
CA GLU A 29 -9.38 8.13 8.27
C GLU A 29 -10.56 7.35 7.69
N THR A 30 -10.99 7.68 6.48
CA THR A 30 -12.11 7.01 5.82
C THR A 30 -11.75 5.58 5.41
N LEU A 31 -10.45 5.30 5.21
CA LEU A 31 -9.93 3.98 4.92
C LEU A 31 -8.45 3.82 5.33
N THR A 32 -8.01 2.56 5.37
CA THR A 32 -6.60 2.18 5.48
C THR A 32 -6.22 1.25 4.32
N LEU A 33 -5.23 1.65 3.52
CA LEU A 33 -4.59 0.81 2.51
C LEU A 33 -3.38 0.11 3.15
N THR A 34 -3.53 -1.19 3.39
CA THR A 34 -2.54 -2.00 4.11
C THR A 34 -1.40 -2.41 3.20
N ALA A 35 -0.19 -2.42 3.74
CA ALA A 35 0.96 -2.96 3.03
C ALA A 35 0.73 -4.45 2.72
N PRO A 36 0.92 -4.90 1.47
CA PRO A 36 0.84 -6.32 1.17
C PRO A 36 1.94 -7.08 1.90
N SER A 37 1.63 -8.31 2.33
CA SER A 37 2.59 -9.23 2.97
C SER A 37 3.80 -9.49 2.07
N ASP A 38 3.52 -9.75 0.80
CA ASP A 38 4.52 -10.00 -0.24
C ASP A 38 4.65 -8.78 -1.14
N ARG A 39 5.49 -7.83 -0.72
CA ARG A 39 5.79 -6.65 -1.53
C ARG A 39 6.56 -6.98 -2.80
N VAL A 40 7.27 -8.11 -2.83
CA VAL A 40 7.97 -8.63 -4.02
C VAL A 40 7.20 -9.85 -4.53
N PHE A 41 6.77 -9.84 -5.79
CA PHE A 41 5.91 -10.88 -6.35
C PHE A 41 6.20 -11.14 -7.83
N GLY A 42 5.86 -12.34 -8.32
CA GLY A 42 6.23 -12.82 -9.66
C GLY A 42 5.19 -12.63 -10.76
N GLY A 43 3.97 -12.20 -10.40
CA GLY A 43 2.89 -12.05 -11.37
C GLY A 43 1.50 -11.89 -10.76
N ARG A 44 1.31 -12.23 -9.48
CA ARG A 44 0.08 -11.93 -8.74
C ARG A 44 0.39 -11.44 -7.35
N THR A 45 -0.39 -10.48 -6.88
CA THR A 45 -0.41 -10.03 -5.49
C THR A 45 -1.85 -9.72 -5.09
N THR A 46 -2.10 -9.64 -3.79
CA THR A 46 -3.39 -9.21 -3.23
C THR A 46 -3.19 -7.91 -2.47
N LEU A 47 -3.96 -6.90 -2.83
CA LEU A 47 -3.99 -5.62 -2.13
C LEU A 47 -5.07 -5.71 -1.06
N HIS A 48 -4.75 -5.24 0.14
CA HIS A 48 -5.67 -5.25 1.27
C HIS A 48 -6.00 -3.82 1.67
N TYR A 49 -7.27 -3.52 1.85
CA TYR A 49 -7.70 -2.23 2.37
C TYR A 49 -8.90 -2.40 3.30
N THR A 50 -9.04 -1.52 4.28
CA THR A 50 -10.19 -1.49 5.19
C THR A 50 -10.92 -0.18 5.00
N LEU A 51 -12.22 -0.24 4.70
CA LEU A 51 -13.09 0.93 4.69
C LEU A 51 -13.66 1.15 6.09
N HIS A 52 -13.40 2.31 6.69
CA HIS A 52 -13.95 2.70 8.00
C HIS A 52 -15.28 3.43 7.87
N THR A 53 -15.57 3.92 6.66
CA THR A 53 -16.85 4.50 6.28
C THR A 53 -17.31 3.89 4.96
N PRO A 54 -18.60 3.59 4.78
CA PRO A 54 -19.10 3.11 3.49
C PRO A 54 -18.92 4.19 2.42
N GLY A 55 -18.59 3.77 1.20
CA GLY A 55 -18.35 4.68 0.09
C GLY A 55 -17.56 4.05 -1.04
N GLN A 56 -17.75 4.56 -2.26
CA GLN A 56 -16.98 4.14 -3.41
C GLN A 56 -15.72 5.00 -3.55
N HIS A 57 -14.59 4.34 -3.76
CA HIS A 57 -13.29 4.97 -3.92
C HIS A 57 -12.53 4.29 -5.07
N THR A 58 -11.50 4.99 -5.58
CA THR A 58 -10.67 4.50 -6.66
C THR A 58 -9.30 4.09 -6.14
N LEU A 59 -8.93 2.83 -6.39
CA LEU A 59 -7.56 2.35 -6.21
C LEU A 59 -6.86 2.42 -7.56
N ARG A 60 -5.68 3.03 -7.61
CA ARG A 60 -4.86 3.10 -8.83
C ARG A 60 -3.54 2.39 -8.59
N ILE A 61 -3.05 1.73 -9.64
CA ILE A 61 -1.68 1.25 -9.71
C ILE A 61 -0.91 2.16 -10.65
N ARG A 62 0.23 2.66 -10.18
CA ARG A 62 1.15 3.48 -10.95
C ARG A 62 2.48 2.79 -11.17
N ASP A 63 3.09 3.02 -12.33
CA ASP A 63 4.49 2.67 -12.58
C ASP A 63 5.47 3.65 -11.90
N ALA A 64 6.76 3.42 -12.10
CA ALA A 64 7.83 4.26 -11.54
C ALA A 64 7.85 5.69 -12.11
N GLN A 65 7.21 5.93 -13.26
CA GLN A 65 7.04 7.24 -13.88
C GLN A 65 5.76 7.95 -13.40
N GLY A 66 4.98 7.32 -12.51
CA GLY A 66 3.73 7.84 -11.99
C GLY A 66 2.54 7.67 -12.94
N GLN A 67 2.70 6.95 -14.06
CA GLN A 67 1.60 6.69 -15.00
C GLN A 67 0.66 5.64 -14.42
N VAL A 68 -0.65 5.87 -14.53
CA VAL A 68 -1.65 4.91 -14.09
C VAL A 68 -1.70 3.76 -15.07
N VAL A 69 -1.31 2.57 -14.64
CA VAL A 69 -1.31 1.35 -15.45
C VAL A 69 -2.58 0.53 -15.24
N ARG A 70 -3.20 0.63 -14.06
CA ARG A 70 -4.44 -0.09 -13.73
C ARG A 70 -5.28 0.71 -12.75
N THR A 71 -6.60 0.73 -12.95
CA THR A 71 -7.57 1.34 -12.06
C THR A 71 -8.61 0.33 -11.62
N PHE A 72 -8.95 0.35 -10.33
CA PHE A 72 -10.00 -0.45 -9.73
C PHE A 72 -11.00 0.42 -8.98
N GLN A 73 -12.26 0.00 -8.97
CA GLN A 73 -13.27 0.51 -8.06
C GLN A 73 -13.23 -0.32 -6.77
N SER A 74 -13.27 0.34 -5.62
CA SER A 74 -13.38 -0.33 -4.34
C SER A 74 -14.77 -0.93 -4.13
N SER A 75 -14.87 -1.79 -3.12
CA SER A 75 -16.16 -2.08 -2.47
C SER A 75 -16.76 -0.80 -1.89
N THR A 76 -18.07 -0.82 -1.66
CA THR A 76 -18.80 0.25 -0.98
C THR A 76 -19.07 -0.05 0.48
N GLU A 77 -18.89 -1.31 0.89
CA GLU A 77 -19.22 -1.79 2.23
C GLU A 77 -18.09 -1.47 3.22
N MET A 78 -18.46 -1.10 4.44
CA MET A 78 -17.49 -0.93 5.53
C MET A 78 -16.86 -2.28 5.89
N GLY A 79 -15.57 -2.28 6.25
CA GLY A 79 -14.84 -3.47 6.66
C GLY A 79 -13.60 -3.77 5.80
N PRO A 80 -12.93 -4.89 6.06
CA PRO A 80 -11.76 -5.32 5.32
C PRO A 80 -12.12 -5.88 3.94
N HIS A 81 -11.30 -5.57 2.95
CA HIS A 81 -11.46 -5.99 1.55
C HIS A 81 -10.12 -6.43 0.96
N GLU A 82 -10.23 -7.35 0.00
CA GLU A 82 -9.10 -7.87 -0.76
C GLU A 82 -9.31 -7.62 -2.24
N LEU A 83 -8.24 -7.20 -2.92
CA LEU A 83 -8.25 -6.96 -4.35
C LEU A 83 -7.08 -7.70 -5.01
N PRO A 84 -7.33 -8.80 -5.72
CA PRO A 84 -6.28 -9.50 -6.45
C PRO A 84 -5.87 -8.69 -7.69
N TRP A 85 -4.57 -8.61 -7.93
CA TRP A 85 -4.01 -8.02 -9.13
C TRP A 85 -2.97 -8.95 -9.75
N ASN A 86 -3.13 -9.22 -11.04
CA ASN A 86 -2.34 -10.16 -11.84
C ASN A 86 -1.20 -9.49 -12.62
N ALA A 87 -0.71 -8.35 -12.15
CA ALA A 87 0.38 -7.61 -12.82
C ALA A 87 0.08 -7.27 -14.30
N GLU A 88 -1.19 -7.02 -14.62
CA GLU A 88 -1.62 -6.58 -15.95
C GLU A 88 -2.10 -5.13 -15.91
N ASP A 89 -1.90 -4.44 -17.04
CA ASP A 89 -2.42 -3.10 -17.27
C ASP A 89 -3.95 -3.11 -17.52
N GLN A 90 -4.53 -1.95 -17.80
CA GLN A 90 -5.96 -1.79 -18.09
C GLN A 90 -6.45 -2.61 -19.29
N ASN A 91 -5.56 -2.94 -20.23
CA ASN A 91 -5.85 -3.68 -21.45
C ASN A 91 -5.57 -5.19 -21.32
N GLY A 92 -5.20 -5.66 -20.13
CA GLY A 92 -4.82 -7.06 -19.88
C GLY A 92 -3.40 -7.40 -20.34
N ARG A 93 -2.58 -6.42 -20.68
CA ARG A 93 -1.18 -6.67 -21.04
C ARG A 93 -0.35 -6.85 -19.79
N SER A 94 0.42 -7.94 -19.79
CA SER A 94 1.43 -8.22 -18.78
C SER A 94 2.45 -7.08 -18.64
N LEU A 95 2.60 -6.56 -17.42
CA LEU A 95 3.55 -5.49 -17.09
C LEU A 95 4.97 -6.03 -16.85
N PRO A 96 6.02 -5.25 -17.19
CA PRO A 96 7.41 -5.65 -16.99
C PRO A 96 7.82 -5.65 -15.51
N SER A 97 8.91 -6.34 -15.19
CA SER A 97 9.57 -6.23 -13.87
C SER A 97 9.85 -4.76 -13.53
N GLY A 98 9.60 -4.36 -12.30
CA GLY A 98 9.71 -2.96 -11.89
C GLY A 98 9.06 -2.64 -10.55
N VAL A 99 9.18 -1.37 -10.16
CA VAL A 99 8.52 -0.84 -8.97
C VAL A 99 7.19 -0.21 -9.38
N TYR A 100 6.15 -0.56 -8.64
CA TYR A 100 4.81 -0.02 -8.80
C TYR A 100 4.31 0.52 -7.47
N THR A 101 3.29 1.38 -7.52
CA THR A 101 2.64 1.94 -6.34
C THR A 101 1.15 1.72 -6.44
N ALA A 102 0.56 1.05 -5.43
CA ALA A 102 -0.87 1.07 -5.22
C ALA A 102 -1.23 2.32 -4.41
N GLU A 103 -2.20 3.10 -4.88
CA GLU A 103 -2.65 4.31 -4.20
C GLU A 103 -4.17 4.35 -4.03
N MET A 104 -4.62 4.89 -2.91
CA MET A 104 -6.03 5.08 -2.60
C MET A 104 -6.17 6.19 -1.54
N LEU A 105 -6.98 7.22 -1.83
CA LEU A 105 -7.17 8.40 -0.95
C LEU A 105 -5.87 9.00 -0.37
N GLY A 106 -4.82 9.10 -1.18
CA GLY A 106 -3.52 9.66 -0.79
C GLY A 106 -2.60 8.69 -0.03
N GLN A 107 -3.11 7.57 0.46
CA GLN A 107 -2.30 6.48 0.97
C GLN A 107 -1.66 5.71 -0.19
N HIS A 108 -0.44 5.23 0.01
CA HIS A 108 0.33 4.55 -1.03
C HIS A 108 1.14 3.38 -0.47
N GLN A 109 1.18 2.27 -1.23
CA GLN A 109 1.96 1.08 -0.91
C GLN A 109 2.87 0.71 -2.08
N ARG A 110 4.15 0.51 -1.77
CA ARG A 110 5.16 0.10 -2.76
C ARG A 110 5.06 -1.39 -3.06
N LEU A 111 5.04 -1.71 -4.34
CA LEU A 111 5.01 -3.05 -4.91
C LEU A 111 6.26 -3.24 -5.79
N VAL A 112 6.78 -4.46 -5.85
CA VAL A 112 7.93 -4.84 -6.67
C VAL A 112 7.57 -6.09 -7.46
N LEU A 113 7.47 -5.95 -8.77
CA LEU A 113 7.21 -7.05 -9.69
C LEU A 113 8.54 -7.58 -10.22
N VAL A 114 8.75 -8.89 -10.12
CA VAL A 114 9.95 -9.57 -10.64
C VAL A 114 9.52 -10.77 -11.47
N ARG A 115 9.60 -10.67 -12.79
CA ARG A 115 9.41 -11.82 -13.68
C ARG A 115 10.70 -12.63 -13.81
N PRO A 116 10.62 -13.97 -13.87
CA PRO A 116 11.74 -14.77 -14.31
C PRO A 116 12.03 -14.47 -15.78
N ASP A 117 13.32 -14.30 -16.10
CA ASP A 117 13.84 -14.17 -17.47
C ASP A 117 13.70 -15.49 -18.26
#